data_AF-A0A0B2QXQ6-F1
#
_entry.id   AF-A0A0B2QXQ6-F1
#
_cell.length_a   1.000
_cell.length_b   1.000
_cell.length_c   1.000
_cell.angle_alpha   90.00
_cell.angle_beta   90.00
_cell.angle_gamma   90.00
#
_symmetry.space_group_name_H-M   'P 1'
#
loop_
_entity.id
_entity.type
_entity.pdbx_description
1 polymer ?
#
loop_
_entity_poly.entity_id
_entity_poly.type
_entity_poly.pdbx_seq_one_letter_code
_entity_poly.pdbx_strand_id
1 'polypeptide(L)'
;LFMDCSFSFQVWNSVFRWLGVSLVQQHYSQFGLVFREKNLKILHRVIWHCTCWCIWLHHNKIMFQNGRRADACEIIQHIHALSWTWARYKGSLSSGLSFGAW
;
A
#
# COMPACT_ATOMS: atom_id res chain seq x y z
N LEU A 1 1.46 -14.34 5.42
CA LEU A 1 2.36 -13.25 5.92
C LEU A 1 1.81 -11.87 5.55
N PHE A 2 1.62 -11.59 4.26
CA PHE A 2 1.24 -10.25 3.80
C PHE A 2 -0.26 -9.95 3.82
N MET A 3 -1.13 -10.94 4.03
CA MET A 3 -2.58 -10.76 3.91
C MET A 3 -3.35 -11.20 5.16
N ASP A 4 -2.95 -12.31 5.77
CA ASP A 4 -3.86 -13.06 6.67
C ASP A 4 -3.74 -12.73 8.16
N CYS A 5 -2.66 -12.09 8.61
CA CYS A 5 -2.57 -11.69 10.02
C CYS A 5 -3.38 -10.41 10.26
N SER A 6 -3.91 -10.25 11.47
CA SER A 6 -4.74 -9.10 11.86
C SER A 6 -4.09 -7.75 11.58
N PHE A 7 -2.76 -7.70 11.67
CA PHE A 7 -1.97 -6.51 11.34
C PHE A 7 -1.96 -6.22 9.84
N SER A 8 -1.55 -7.18 9.02
CA SER A 8 -1.55 -7.05 7.56
C SER A 8 -2.95 -6.74 7.03
N PHE A 9 -3.99 -7.36 7.60
CA PHE A 9 -5.38 -7.12 7.26
C PHE A 9 -5.79 -5.65 7.50
N GLN A 10 -5.37 -5.06 8.63
CA GLN A 10 -5.61 -3.64 8.92
C GLN A 10 -4.88 -2.72 7.95
N VAL A 11 -3.62 -3.02 7.62
CA VAL A 11 -2.84 -2.26 6.64
C VAL A 11 -3.55 -2.28 5.29
N TRP A 12 -3.95 -3.45 4.80
CA TRP A 12 -4.67 -3.55 3.53
C TRP A 12 -6.00 -2.81 3.55
N ASN A 13 -6.80 -2.92 4.60
CA ASN A 13 -8.05 -2.15 4.70
C ASN A 13 -7.83 -0.64 4.59
N SER A 14 -6.78 -0.11 5.22
CA SER A 14 -6.44 1.31 5.11
C SER A 14 -6.01 1.66 3.68
N VAL A 15 -5.20 0.82 3.02
CA VAL A 15 -4.82 1.01 1.61
C VAL A 15 -6.04 0.96 0.67
N PHE A 16 -6.96 0.01 0.88
CA PHE A 16 -8.18 -0.09 0.07
C PHE A 16 -9.10 1.12 0.27
N ARG A 17 -9.26 1.60 1.51
CA ARG A 17 -10.01 2.82 1.81
C ARG A 17 -9.40 4.05 1.14
N TRP A 18 -8.07 4.14 1.18
CA TRP A 18 -7.32 5.19 0.48
C TRP A 18 -7.61 5.16 -1.03
N LEU A 19 -7.73 3.96 -1.61
CA LEU A 19 -8.10 3.76 -3.02
C LEU A 19 -9.61 3.86 -3.32
N GLY A 20 -10.43 4.27 -2.35
CA GLY A 20 -11.88 4.43 -2.51
C GLY A 20 -12.71 3.15 -2.38
N VAL A 21 -12.13 2.06 -1.89
CA VAL A 21 -12.78 0.75 -1.73
C VAL A 21 -13.20 0.56 -0.27
N SER A 22 -14.51 0.64 -0.01
CA SER A 22 -15.08 0.64 1.35
C SER A 22 -15.40 -0.74 1.91
N LEU A 23 -15.72 -1.72 1.06
CA LEU A 23 -16.09 -3.08 1.47
C LEU A 23 -15.02 -4.07 1.03
N VAL A 24 -14.25 -4.60 1.98
CA VAL A 24 -13.21 -5.61 1.69
C VAL A 24 -13.54 -6.92 2.39
N GLN A 25 -13.87 -7.94 1.61
CA GLN A 25 -14.15 -9.31 2.05
C GLN A 25 -12.96 -10.24 1.79
N GLN A 26 -12.25 -10.06 0.67
CA GLN A 26 -11.03 -10.82 0.35
C GLN A 26 -10.03 -9.92 -0.38
N HIS A 27 -9.02 -9.44 0.35
CA HIS A 27 -8.01 -8.49 -0.14
C HIS A 27 -7.36 -8.93 -1.46
N TYR A 28 -7.00 -10.21 -1.59
CA TYR A 28 -6.36 -10.74 -2.79
C TYR A 28 -7.25 -10.67 -4.04
N SER A 29 -8.48 -11.19 -3.93
CA SER A 29 -9.45 -11.22 -5.02
C SER A 29 -9.90 -9.82 -5.42
N GLN A 30 -10.07 -8.92 -4.45
CA GLN A 30 -10.51 -7.55 -4.71
C GLN A 30 -9.43 -6.66 -5.29
N PHE A 31 -8.16 -6.87 -4.94
CA PHE A 31 -7.07 -6.08 -5.54
C PHE A 31 -7.06 -6.18 -7.07
N GLY A 32 -7.27 -7.38 -7.62
CA GLY A 32 -7.37 -7.60 -9.07
C GLY A 32 -8.62 -6.99 -9.73
N LEU A 33 -9.67 -6.69 -8.96
CA LEU A 33 -10.93 -6.12 -9.46
C LEU A 33 -10.94 -4.59 -9.44
N VAL A 34 -10.27 -3.98 -8.45
CA VAL A 34 -10.30 -2.52 -8.21
C VAL A 34 -9.65 -1.73 -9.36
N PHE A 35 -8.77 -2.35 -10.16
CA PHE A 35 -8.02 -1.64 -11.21
C PHE A 35 -8.11 -2.30 -12.59
N ARG A 36 -9.33 -2.63 -13.04
CA ARG A 36 -9.57 -3.11 -14.42
C ARG A 36 -9.24 -2.08 -15.50
N GLU A 37 -9.17 -0.80 -15.15
CA GLU A 37 -8.82 0.25 -16.10
C GLU A 37 -7.35 0.17 -16.55
N LYS A 38 -7.14 0.14 -17.87
CA LYS A 38 -5.80 -0.01 -18.48
C LYS A 38 -4.82 1.07 -18.03
N ASN A 39 -5.32 2.28 -17.73
CA ASN A 39 -4.51 3.45 -17.39
C ASN A 39 -3.96 3.42 -15.96
N LEU A 40 -4.50 2.57 -15.07
CA LEU A 40 -4.09 2.50 -13.66
C LEU A 40 -3.22 1.28 -13.34
N LYS A 41 -2.88 0.46 -14.34
CA LYS A 41 -2.11 -0.79 -14.15
C LYS A 41 -0.72 -0.59 -13.55
N ILE A 42 -0.06 0.55 -13.84
CA ILE A 42 1.26 0.85 -13.28
C ILE A 42 1.10 1.25 -11.81
N LEU A 43 0.17 2.17 -11.53
CA LEU A 43 -0.14 2.63 -10.19
C LEU A 43 -0.52 1.48 -9.25
N HIS A 44 -1.40 0.60 -9.71
CA HIS A 44 -1.79 -0.63 -9.02
C HIS A 44 -0.59 -1.49 -8.62
N ARG A 45 0.33 -1.75 -9.56
CA ARG A 45 1.54 -2.54 -9.27
C ARG A 45 2.45 -1.84 -8.26
N VAL A 46 2.58 -0.52 -8.37
CA VAL A 46 3.37 0.28 -7.43
C VAL A 46 2.79 0.16 -6.02
N ILE A 47 1.49 0.40 -5.85
CA ILE A 47 0.84 0.33 -4.52
C ILE A 47 0.93 -1.08 -3.94
N TRP A 48 0.70 -2.11 -4.76
CA TRP A 48 0.86 -3.50 -4.33
C TRP A 48 2.26 -3.80 -3.79
N HIS A 49 3.28 -3.48 -4.59
CA HIS A 49 4.67 -3.75 -4.24
C HIS A 49 5.09 -2.93 -3.02
N CYS A 50 4.72 -1.66 -2.93
CA CYS A 50 5.00 -0.82 -1.77
C CYS A 50 4.35 -1.38 -0.50
N THR A 51 3.09 -1.80 -0.58
CA THR A 51 2.36 -2.38 0.57
C THR A 51 3.02 -3.67 1.05
N CYS A 52 3.27 -4.62 0.13
CA CYS A 52 3.95 -5.87 0.47
C CYS A 52 5.35 -5.62 1.05
N TRP A 53 6.11 -4.70 0.44
CA TRP A 53 7.45 -4.33 0.89
C TRP A 53 7.43 -3.73 2.30
N CYS A 54 6.54 -2.78 2.59
CA CYS A 54 6.46 -2.14 3.90
C CYS A 54 6.04 -3.13 4.99
N ILE A 55 5.09 -4.04 4.71
CA ILE A 55 4.71 -5.12 5.64
C ILE A 55 5.92 -6.04 5.90
N TRP A 56 6.61 -6.47 4.84
CA TRP A 56 7.82 -7.29 4.97
C TRP A 56 8.89 -6.59 5.79
N LEU A 57 9.22 -5.35 5.46
CA LEU A 57 10.24 -4.55 6.11
C LEU A 57 9.94 -4.40 7.60
N HIS A 58 8.69 -4.11 7.96
CA HIS A 58 8.26 -4.00 9.35
C HIS A 58 8.46 -5.31 10.12
N HIS A 59 8.02 -6.44 9.56
CA HIS A 59 8.22 -7.76 10.18
C HIS A 59 9.70 -8.03 10.44
N ASN A 60 10.57 -7.72 9.48
CA ASN A 60 12.01 -7.92 9.63
C ASN A 60 12.64 -6.96 10.65
N LYS A 61 12.18 -5.70 10.73
CA LYS A 61 12.66 -4.77 11.76
C LYS A 61 12.35 -5.27 13.18
N ILE A 62 11.15 -5.81 13.40
CA ILE A 62 10.79 -6.40 14.70
C ILE A 62 11.71 -7.59 15.02
N MET A 63 11.91 -8.49 14.06
CA MET A 63 12.66 -9.73 14.28
C MET A 63 14.18 -9.53 14.41
N PHE A 64 14.76 -8.61 13.64
CA PHE A 64 16.22 -8.50 13.48
C PHE A 64 16.82 -7.23 14.05
N GLN A 65 16.03 -6.21 14.39
CA GLN A 65 16.54 -4.90 14.83
C GLN A 65 16.05 -4.49 16.22
N ASN A 66 15.51 -5.43 17.02
CA ASN A 66 14.78 -5.13 18.26
C ASN A 66 13.74 -4.01 18.06
N GLY A 67 13.18 -3.93 16.85
CA GLY A 67 12.25 -2.88 16.47
C GLY A 67 11.00 -2.96 17.33
N ARG A 68 10.51 -1.81 17.80
CA ARG A 68 9.18 -1.74 18.41
C ARG A 68 8.14 -2.11 17.36
N ARG A 69 7.00 -2.63 17.81
CA ARG A 69 5.83 -2.79 16.94
C ARG A 69 5.42 -1.40 16.46
N ALA A 70 5.79 -1.07 15.22
CA ALA A 70 5.30 0.12 14.52
C ALA A 70 3.77 0.12 14.49
N ASP A 71 3.20 1.31 14.66
CA ASP A 71 1.77 1.51 14.51
C ASP A 71 1.36 1.33 13.04
N ALA A 72 0.13 0.87 12.81
CA ALA A 72 -0.43 0.75 11.47
C ALA A 72 -0.36 2.09 10.72
N CYS A 73 -0.53 3.21 11.42
CA CYS A 73 -0.42 4.56 10.84
C CYS A 73 0.98 4.82 10.24
N GLU A 74 2.06 4.43 10.93
CA GLU A 74 3.43 4.62 10.45
C GLU A 74 3.68 3.85 9.16
N ILE A 75 3.19 2.61 9.08
CA ILE A 75 3.30 1.80 7.86
C ILE A 75 2.52 2.43 6.71
N ILE A 76 1.31 2.93 6.96
CA ILE A 76 0.48 3.55 5.92
C ILE A 76 1.15 4.82 5.39
N GLN A 77 1.69 5.67 6.25
CA GLN A 77 2.46 6.85 5.82
C GLN A 77 3.66 6.46 4.96
N HIS A 78 4.37 5.39 5.32
CA HIS A 78 5.49 4.89 4.54
C HIS A 78 5.04 4.34 3.18
N ILE A 79 3.90 3.64 3.13
CA ILE A 79 3.30 3.18 1.87
C ILE A 79 2.93 4.36 0.98
N HIS A 80 2.30 5.41 1.52
CA HIS A 80 1.94 6.61 0.76
C HIS A 80 3.19 7.28 0.17
N ALA A 81 4.21 7.53 1.00
CA ALA A 81 5.46 8.16 0.56
C ALA A 81 6.19 7.34 -0.51
N LEU A 82 6.31 6.03 -0.31
CA LEU A 82 7.00 5.15 -1.24
C LEU A 82 6.22 5.02 -2.56
N SER A 83 4.91 4.76 -2.48
CA SER A 83 4.06 4.64 -3.67
C SER A 83 4.05 5.92 -4.50
N TRP A 84 3.96 7.09 -3.86
CA TRP A 84 4.07 8.40 -4.52
C TRP A 84 5.38 8.56 -5.29
N THR A 85 6.49 8.28 -4.61
CA THR A 85 7.84 8.43 -5.17
C THR A 85 8.01 7.56 -6.41
N TRP A 86 7.60 6.30 -6.32
CA TRP A 86 7.69 5.34 -7.41
C TRP A 86 6.71 5.64 -8.55
N ALA A 87 5.50 6.07 -8.22
CA ALA A 87 4.49 6.41 -9.21
C ALA A 87 4.89 7.67 -10.01
N ARG A 88 5.55 8.66 -9.38
CA ARG A 88 6.17 9.80 -10.08
C ARG A 88 7.33 9.38 -10.96
N TYR A 89 8.25 8.56 -10.44
CA TYR A 89 9.39 8.05 -11.20
C TYR A 89 8.95 7.28 -12.46
N LYS A 90 7.86 6.52 -12.35
CA LYS A 90 7.27 5.76 -13.47
C LYS A 90 6.38 6.59 -14.40
N GLY A 91 6.23 7.89 -14.18
CA GLY A 91 5.37 8.77 -14.99
C GLY A 91 3.87 8.41 -14.91
N SER A 92 3.45 7.71 -13.86
CA SER A 92 2.06 7.25 -13.70
C SER A 92 1.14 8.27 -13.01
N LEU A 93 1.71 9.39 -12.56
CA LEU A 93 0.99 10.53 -11.98
C LEU A 93 1.06 11.74 -12.91
N SER A 94 -0.06 12.45 -13.06
CA SER A 94 -0.08 13.74 -13.71
C SER A 94 0.79 14.76 -12.96
N SER A 95 1.47 15.64 -13.68
CA SER A 95 2.31 16.71 -13.12
C SER A 95 1.60 17.66 -12.15
N GLY A 96 0.27 17.74 -12.20
CA GLY A 96 -0.54 18.58 -11.31
C GLY A 96 -0.96 17.94 -9.98
N LEU A 97 -0.70 16.64 -9.77
CA LEU A 97 -1.02 16.00 -8.49
C LEU A 97 0.08 16.37 -7.48
N SER A 98 -0.31 16.69 -6.25
CA SER A 98 0.61 16.91 -5.13
C SER A 98 0.53 15.75 -4.13
N PHE A 99 1.56 15.57 -3.30
CA PHE A 99 1.57 14.51 -2.30
C PHE A 99 0.44 14.68 -1.27
N GLY A 100 -0.03 15.91 -0.99
CA GLY A 100 -1.16 16.14 -0.09
C GLY A 100 -2.50 15.73 -0.68
N ALA A 101 -2.59 15.64 -2.01
CA ALA A 101 -3.75 15.13 -2.75
C ALA A 101 -3.59 13.64 -3.11
N TRP A 102 -2.51 13.00 -2.65
CA TRP A 102 -2.22 11.58 -2.86
C TRP A 102 -2.94 10.71 -1.85
#